data_AF-A0A9P3CMX8-F1
#
_entry.id   AF-A0A9P3CMX8-F1
#
_cell.length_a   1.000
_cell.length_b   1.000
_cell.length_c   1.000
_cell.angle_alpha   90.00
_cell.angle_beta   90.00
_cell.angle_gamma   90.00
#
_symmetry.space_group_name_H-M   'P 1'
#
loop_
_entity.id
_entity.type
_entity.pdbx_description
1 polymer ?
#
loop_
_entity_poly.entity_id
_entity_poly.type
_entity_poly.pdbx_seq_one_letter_code
_entity_poly.pdbx_strand_id
1 'polypeptide(L)'
;MLTQNALVLTALVGPVLGRTVHSVLVFSRHGDRTSKVFPNYQMTSLGAQQCFDSGTFYRNLYISSNSTSQIRNISPDQVDNTQLWASAPDQPVLYQTAKSFLQGLYPPLRTLSSSEANSDAPLIGYQYVHAHGEADNAPDMIWLKGDDECPAYTAASKTYRDSEECKATLENTADFYAQFEDLLGPILGRENVSYAKAYDVFDLLNTAKSQNISSGVADQISEEDLARAKWLADEWEWNMNYSPSQPLRSISGSTLLGGILRQLTSVIEDNAATKFSLMTGSYDTFLAFFGLMDLPSQSPDFRGLPDYAASMAFELYSDEDDAAFPERGSIDQDLRVRFLFRNGTDEEDDLTSWTLGGLEAVDEVGGMRVGEFKEMVEGEAVMSVGEWCQTCGSLAEFCVAANATMEMQQQEQATGGDSGRDGLSAAAAGGIGAGVTLAVVGPVALLIWALMSHRQRRSSAAAASGHASEKRFDSVSTSKVGSDSESV
;
A
#
# COMPACT_ATOMS: atom_id res chain seq x y z
N MET A 1 -6.18 -47.19 10.03
CA MET A 1 -4.73 -46.94 9.89
C MET A 1 -4.57 -45.45 9.70
N LEU A 2 -4.28 -44.73 10.78
CA LEU A 2 -4.07 -43.29 10.80
C LEU A 2 -2.62 -43.03 10.42
N THR A 3 -2.38 -42.46 9.25
CA THR A 3 -1.07 -41.91 8.88
C THR A 3 -1.02 -40.48 9.38
N GLN A 4 -0.23 -40.30 10.43
CA GLN A 4 0.15 -39.04 11.03
C GLN A 4 1.17 -38.38 10.09
N ASN A 5 0.74 -37.40 9.30
CA ASN A 5 1.67 -36.54 8.57
C ASN A 5 2.19 -35.50 9.58
N ALA A 6 3.43 -35.70 10.04
CA ALA A 6 4.16 -34.69 10.78
C ALA A 6 4.56 -33.59 9.80
N LEU A 7 3.87 -32.46 9.86
CA LEU A 7 4.29 -31.21 9.21
C LEU A 7 5.48 -30.69 10.03
N VAL A 8 6.69 -30.71 9.45
CA VAL A 8 7.86 -30.06 10.06
C VAL A 8 7.72 -28.57 9.77
N LEU A 9 7.21 -27.83 10.77
CA LEU A 9 7.19 -26.37 10.75
C LEU A 9 8.61 -25.89 11.11
N THR A 10 9.42 -25.56 10.11
CA THR A 10 10.77 -25.02 10.32
C THR A 10 10.67 -23.54 10.66
N ALA A 11 10.31 -23.22 11.91
CA ALA A 11 10.44 -21.88 12.45
C ALA A 11 11.91 -21.62 12.81
N LEU A 12 12.71 -21.21 11.82
CA LEU A 12 14.06 -20.69 12.02
C LEU A 12 14.29 -19.54 11.02
N VAL A 13 13.99 -18.31 11.42
CA VAL A 13 14.64 -17.15 10.81
C VAL A 13 15.77 -16.72 11.73
N GLY A 14 16.83 -17.54 11.73
CA GLY A 14 18.14 -17.07 12.20
C GLY A 14 18.78 -16.16 11.14
N PRO A 15 19.83 -15.40 11.51
CA PRO A 15 20.65 -14.70 10.54
C PRO A 15 21.27 -15.72 9.59
N VAL A 16 20.80 -15.76 8.35
CA VAL A 16 21.39 -16.61 7.31
C VAL A 16 22.66 -15.89 6.84
N LEU A 17 23.81 -16.33 7.37
CA LEU A 17 25.11 -16.02 6.79
C LEU A 17 25.10 -16.51 5.32
N GLY A 18 25.49 -15.66 4.36
CA GLY A 18 25.51 -16.02 2.94
C GLY A 18 24.40 -15.39 2.10
N ARG A 19 23.99 -14.13 2.31
CA ARG A 19 23.08 -13.43 1.37
C ARG A 19 23.17 -11.91 1.50
N THR A 20 22.83 -11.24 0.40
CA THR A 20 22.77 -9.77 0.34
C THR A 20 21.35 -9.30 0.07
N VAL A 21 20.75 -8.62 1.05
CA VAL A 21 19.45 -7.97 0.88
C VAL A 21 19.64 -6.65 0.15
N HIS A 22 18.96 -6.47 -0.98
CA HIS A 22 19.04 -5.26 -1.80
C HIS A 22 17.92 -4.28 -1.52
N SER A 23 16.71 -4.79 -1.26
CA SER A 23 15.53 -3.98 -0.96
C SER A 23 14.48 -4.80 -0.21
N VAL A 24 13.61 -4.13 0.55
CA VAL A 24 12.46 -4.74 1.21
C VAL A 24 11.21 -3.91 0.93
N LEU A 25 10.12 -4.58 0.56
CA LEU A 25 8.79 -3.99 0.49
C LEU A 25 7.93 -4.54 1.63
N VAL A 26 7.27 -3.68 2.39
CA VAL A 26 6.38 -4.05 3.49
C VAL A 26 4.96 -3.54 3.21
N PHE A 27 3.95 -4.40 3.34
CA PHE A 27 2.55 -4.01 3.45
C PHE A 27 2.09 -4.18 4.89
N SER A 28 1.70 -3.08 5.55
CA SER A 28 1.34 -3.08 6.97
C SER A 28 -0.14 -2.80 7.18
N ARG A 29 -0.78 -3.59 8.05
CA ARG A 29 -2.12 -3.29 8.58
C ARG A 29 -2.01 -2.15 9.58
N HIS A 30 -3.07 -1.37 9.69
CA HIS A 30 -3.22 -0.42 10.80
C HIS A 30 -3.14 -1.06 12.20
N GLY A 31 -2.73 -0.24 13.17
CA GLY A 31 -2.79 -0.56 14.60
C GLY A 31 -4.21 -0.46 15.19
N ASP A 32 -4.32 -0.67 16.50
CA ASP A 32 -5.56 -0.50 17.27
C ASP A 32 -6.22 0.88 17.06
N ARG A 33 -7.55 0.85 17.01
CA ARG A 33 -8.38 2.01 16.67
C ARG A 33 -9.74 1.89 17.36
N THR A 34 -10.41 3.01 17.60
CA THR A 34 -11.80 3.03 18.10
C THR A 34 -12.74 2.34 17.11
N SER A 35 -13.87 1.77 17.55
CA SER A 35 -14.73 0.96 16.67
C SER A 35 -15.10 1.64 15.34
N LYS A 36 -15.02 0.87 14.25
CA LYS A 36 -15.36 1.30 12.88
C LYS A 36 -16.87 1.50 12.68
N VAL A 37 -17.69 0.99 13.60
CA VAL A 37 -19.15 1.21 13.62
C VAL A 37 -19.48 2.70 13.77
N PHE A 38 -18.63 3.46 14.46
CA PHE A 38 -18.81 4.89 14.62
C PHE A 38 -18.14 5.69 13.50
N PRO A 39 -18.79 6.75 12.99
CA PRO A 39 -18.14 7.67 12.07
C PRO A 39 -16.94 8.34 12.75
N ASN A 40 -15.92 8.70 11.97
CA ASN A 40 -14.69 9.35 12.44
C ASN A 40 -13.87 8.52 13.43
N TYR A 41 -13.90 7.18 13.33
CA TYR A 41 -13.02 6.34 14.12
C TYR A 41 -11.54 6.78 13.98
N GLN A 42 -10.79 6.70 15.07
CA GLN A 42 -9.41 7.18 15.16
C GLN A 42 -8.49 6.07 15.64
N MET A 43 -7.21 6.17 15.25
CA MET A 43 -6.16 5.35 15.82
C MET A 43 -5.99 5.70 17.30
N THR A 44 -5.84 4.69 18.15
CA THR A 44 -5.57 4.90 19.57
C THR A 44 -4.08 5.10 19.83
N SER A 45 -3.71 5.49 21.04
CA SER A 45 -2.30 5.52 21.45
C SER A 45 -1.66 4.12 21.40
N LEU A 46 -2.43 3.07 21.71
CA LEU A 46 -1.97 1.69 21.57
C LEU A 46 -1.68 1.38 20.10
N GLY A 47 -2.58 1.73 19.18
CA GLY A 47 -2.37 1.48 17.75
C GLY A 47 -1.17 2.23 17.17
N ALA A 48 -0.96 3.47 17.59
CA ALA A 48 0.23 4.22 17.20
C ALA A 48 1.52 3.54 17.71
N GLN A 49 1.52 3.03 18.94
CA GLN A 49 2.63 2.29 19.51
C GLN A 49 2.89 0.98 18.75
N GLN A 50 1.85 0.20 18.46
CA GLN A 50 1.98 -1.04 17.66
C GLN A 50 2.61 -0.76 16.29
N CYS A 51 2.15 0.27 15.57
CA CYS A 51 2.75 0.63 14.29
C CYS A 51 4.22 1.08 14.45
N PHE A 52 4.53 1.86 15.50
CA PHE A 52 5.91 2.25 15.83
C PHE A 52 6.80 1.04 16.16
N ASP A 53 6.29 0.06 16.90
CA ASP A 53 7.02 -1.16 17.26
C ASP A 53 7.26 -2.02 16.02
N SER A 54 6.29 -2.09 15.10
CA SER A 54 6.47 -2.72 13.79
C SER A 54 7.61 -2.05 13.01
N GLY A 55 7.61 -0.71 12.91
CA GLY A 55 8.72 0.03 12.30
C GLY A 55 10.08 -0.23 12.97
N THR A 56 10.11 -0.28 14.30
CA THR A 56 11.31 -0.57 15.10
C THR A 56 11.83 -1.99 14.84
N PHE A 57 10.93 -2.96 14.70
CA PHE A 57 11.30 -4.33 14.32
C PHE A 57 12.03 -4.35 12.97
N TYR A 58 11.46 -3.72 11.94
CA TYR A 58 12.11 -3.64 10.61
C TYR A 58 13.40 -2.81 10.65
N ARG A 59 13.52 -1.79 11.52
CA ARG A 59 14.78 -1.07 11.76
C ARG A 59 15.88 -2.00 12.26
N ASN A 60 15.57 -2.79 13.28
CA ASN A 60 16.52 -3.69 13.90
C ASN A 60 16.96 -4.78 12.91
N LEU A 61 16.03 -5.25 12.06
CA LEU A 61 16.31 -6.31 11.10
C LEU A 61 17.03 -5.81 9.84
N TYR A 62 16.67 -4.66 9.28
CA TYR A 62 17.09 -4.29 7.92
C TYR A 62 17.87 -2.97 7.81
N ILE A 63 17.83 -2.11 8.82
CA ILE A 63 18.42 -0.77 8.75
C ILE A 63 19.70 -0.68 9.58
N SER A 64 19.65 -1.21 10.80
CA SER A 64 20.71 -1.05 11.81
C SER A 64 22.04 -1.66 11.35
N SER A 65 23.15 -0.96 11.57
CA SER A 65 24.48 -1.35 11.09
C SER A 65 25.05 -2.62 11.72
N ASN A 66 24.47 -3.08 12.83
CA ASN A 66 24.81 -4.33 13.49
C ASN A 66 23.92 -5.51 13.05
N SER A 67 22.95 -5.28 12.18
CA SER A 67 22.11 -6.35 11.65
C SER A 67 22.87 -7.17 10.61
N THR A 68 22.80 -8.48 10.73
CA THR A 68 23.28 -9.42 9.71
C THR A 68 22.41 -9.44 8.45
N SER A 69 21.18 -8.92 8.54
CA SER A 69 20.25 -8.79 7.41
C SER A 69 20.15 -7.35 6.93
N GLN A 70 21.12 -6.49 7.28
CA GLN A 70 21.10 -5.08 6.86
C GLN A 70 20.99 -4.98 5.33
N ILE A 71 20.09 -4.13 4.87
CA ILE A 71 19.96 -3.83 3.45
C ILE A 71 21.24 -3.17 2.95
N ARG A 72 21.78 -3.68 1.84
CA ARG A 72 23.02 -3.20 1.24
C ARG A 72 22.98 -1.69 0.99
N ASN A 73 23.97 -0.99 1.54
CA ASN A 73 24.19 0.46 1.37
C ASN A 73 23.03 1.34 1.86
N ILE A 74 22.17 0.85 2.75
CA ILE A 74 21.16 1.71 3.39
C ILE A 74 21.83 2.63 4.43
N SER A 75 21.35 3.86 4.54
CA SER A 75 21.79 4.79 5.59
C SER A 75 21.21 4.36 6.95
N PRO A 76 22.03 3.93 7.93
CA PRO A 76 21.49 3.33 9.15
C PRO A 76 20.90 4.36 10.13
N ASP A 77 21.52 5.54 10.23
CA ASP A 77 21.19 6.52 11.27
C ASP A 77 20.36 7.68 10.73
N GLN A 78 20.94 8.46 9.81
CA GLN A 78 20.27 9.58 9.18
C GLN A 78 19.45 9.12 7.97
N VAL A 79 18.17 9.47 7.93
CA VAL A 79 17.29 9.17 6.80
C VAL A 79 17.83 9.76 5.50
N ASP A 80 17.95 8.91 4.48
CA ASP A 80 18.06 9.32 3.09
C ASP A 80 16.73 9.04 2.39
N ASN A 81 15.94 10.10 2.15
CA ASN A 81 14.64 9.98 1.50
C ASN A 81 14.72 9.45 0.07
N THR A 82 15.91 9.47 -0.58
CA THR A 82 16.07 8.84 -1.90
C THR A 82 16.16 7.31 -1.83
N GLN A 83 16.37 6.75 -0.64
CA GLN A 83 16.41 5.31 -0.40
C GLN A 83 15.06 4.75 0.08
N LEU A 84 14.06 5.59 0.31
CA LEU A 84 12.78 5.20 0.87
C LEU A 84 11.63 5.59 -0.04
N TRP A 85 10.64 4.72 -0.12
CA TRP A 85 9.36 5.01 -0.73
C TRP A 85 8.26 4.57 0.23
N ALA A 86 7.22 5.37 0.40
CA ALA A 86 6.08 5.01 1.24
C ALA A 86 4.78 5.54 0.65
N SER A 87 3.75 4.71 0.59
CA SER A 87 2.41 5.08 0.13
C SER A 87 1.33 4.51 1.05
N ALA A 88 0.29 5.29 1.28
CA ALA A 88 -0.81 4.97 2.17
C ALA A 88 -2.08 5.68 1.70
N PRO A 89 -3.28 5.10 1.89
CA PRO A 89 -4.52 5.85 1.73
C PRO A 89 -4.52 7.11 2.59
N ASP A 90 -4.96 8.24 2.05
CA ASP A 90 -5.16 9.51 2.77
C ASP A 90 -6.41 9.48 3.67
N GLN A 91 -6.51 8.41 4.45
CA GLN A 91 -7.55 8.16 5.44
C GLN A 91 -6.92 8.23 6.83
N PRO A 92 -7.58 8.80 7.85
CA PRO A 92 -6.96 9.14 9.14
C PRO A 92 -6.13 8.02 9.77
N VAL A 93 -6.71 6.81 9.87
CA VAL A 93 -6.04 5.66 10.48
C VAL A 93 -4.94 5.08 9.59
N LEU A 94 -5.17 4.97 8.28
CA LEU A 94 -4.22 4.33 7.37
C LEU A 94 -2.99 5.23 7.12
N TYR A 95 -3.20 6.53 6.88
CA TYR A 95 -2.09 7.46 6.74
C TYR A 95 -1.30 7.62 8.05
N GLN A 96 -1.97 7.59 9.21
CA GLN A 96 -1.29 7.60 10.51
C GLN A 96 -0.51 6.31 10.78
N THR A 97 -0.94 5.17 10.24
CA THR A 97 -0.21 3.89 10.30
C THR A 97 1.17 4.05 9.66
N ALA A 98 1.22 4.58 8.43
CA ALA A 98 2.48 4.83 7.74
C ALA A 98 3.40 5.76 8.53
N LYS A 99 2.86 6.88 9.04
CA LYS A 99 3.66 7.81 9.85
C LYS A 99 4.24 7.14 11.10
N SER A 100 3.41 6.44 11.87
CA SER A 100 3.83 5.81 13.12
C SER A 100 4.87 4.70 12.86
N PHE A 101 4.68 3.91 11.80
CA PHE A 101 5.67 2.94 11.33
C PHE A 101 7.01 3.60 10.98
N LEU A 102 6.99 4.66 10.17
CA LEU A 102 8.21 5.34 9.74
C LEU A 102 8.97 6.00 10.89
N GLN A 103 8.27 6.39 11.96
CA GLN A 103 8.89 6.87 13.20
C GLN A 103 9.68 5.79 13.93
N GLY A 104 9.21 4.53 13.90
CA GLY A 104 9.98 3.39 14.42
C GLY A 104 11.14 3.01 13.50
N LEU A 105 10.94 3.12 12.18
CA LEU A 105 11.95 2.77 11.17
C LEU A 105 13.17 3.71 11.23
N TYR A 106 12.93 5.01 11.34
CA TYR A 106 13.93 6.05 11.52
C TYR A 106 13.57 6.93 12.73
N PRO A 107 13.95 6.50 13.95
CA PRO A 107 13.64 7.22 15.17
C PRO A 107 14.44 8.53 15.26
N PRO A 108 14.10 9.45 16.18
CA PRO A 108 14.81 10.71 16.33
C PRO A 108 16.33 10.51 16.53
N LEU A 109 17.16 11.31 15.88
CA LEU A 109 18.62 11.14 15.89
C LEU A 109 19.24 11.07 17.30
N ARG A 110 18.69 11.84 18.26
CA ARG A 110 19.17 11.79 19.66
C ARG A 110 18.91 10.46 20.36
N THR A 111 17.98 9.62 19.87
CA THR A 111 17.78 8.27 20.41
C THR A 111 18.85 7.29 19.93
N LEU A 112 19.51 7.61 18.80
CA LEU A 112 20.58 6.78 18.22
C LEU A 112 21.96 7.21 18.71
N SER A 113 22.20 8.52 18.84
CA SER A 113 23.46 9.05 19.34
C SER A 113 23.31 10.41 20.03
N SER A 114 23.90 10.53 21.23
CA SER A 114 23.91 11.78 22.00
C SER A 114 24.88 12.84 21.46
N SER A 115 25.75 12.49 20.50
CA SER A 115 26.80 13.36 19.98
C SER A 115 26.50 13.98 18.62
N GLU A 116 25.35 13.72 18.02
CA GLU A 116 25.01 14.26 16.70
C GLU A 116 24.68 15.75 16.77
N ALA A 117 25.56 16.56 16.17
CA ALA A 117 25.50 18.03 16.15
C ALA A 117 24.32 18.60 15.33
N ASN A 118 23.57 17.76 14.59
CA ASN A 118 22.36 18.14 13.84
C ASN A 118 21.07 18.12 14.70
N SER A 119 21.21 18.08 16.02
CA SER A 119 20.13 17.70 16.91
C SER A 119 19.22 18.84 17.38
N ASP A 120 19.41 20.08 16.91
CA ASP A 120 18.52 21.21 17.27
C ASP A 120 17.16 21.18 16.56
N ALA A 121 16.91 20.16 15.72
CA ALA A 121 15.59 19.93 15.16
C ALA A 121 14.54 19.59 16.24
N PRO A 122 13.26 19.98 16.05
CA PRO A 122 12.18 19.68 16.98
C PRO A 122 12.05 18.19 17.31
N LEU A 123 11.32 17.88 18.39
CA LEU A 123 11.02 16.50 18.81
C LEU A 123 12.32 15.66 18.92
N ILE A 124 13.31 16.21 19.63
CA ILE A 124 14.62 15.58 19.90
C ILE A 124 15.38 15.09 18.66
N GLY A 125 15.30 15.82 17.54
CA GLY A 125 15.97 15.42 16.31
C GLY A 125 15.14 14.48 15.44
N TYR A 126 13.81 14.65 15.43
CA TYR A 126 12.90 13.86 14.62
C TYR A 126 13.28 13.88 13.14
N GLN A 127 13.21 12.71 12.52
CA GLN A 127 13.56 12.52 11.12
C GLN A 127 12.29 12.51 10.25
N TYR A 128 12.26 13.35 9.23
CA TYR A 128 11.11 13.49 8.35
C TYR A 128 11.26 12.54 7.15
N VAL A 129 10.64 11.37 7.25
CA VAL A 129 10.47 10.45 6.11
C VAL A 129 9.26 10.88 5.29
N HIS A 130 9.43 10.97 3.96
CA HIS A 130 8.35 11.31 3.05
C HIS A 130 7.41 10.11 2.83
N ALA A 131 6.10 10.35 2.93
CA ALA A 131 5.05 9.36 2.66
C ALA A 131 3.96 9.96 1.79
N HIS A 132 3.66 9.28 0.68
CA HIS A 132 2.62 9.63 -0.27
C HIS A 132 1.25 9.24 0.31
N GLY A 133 0.34 10.22 0.41
CA GLY A 133 -1.06 9.98 0.73
C GLY A 133 -1.86 9.88 -0.56
N GLU A 134 -2.47 8.72 -0.80
CA GLU A 134 -3.34 8.50 -1.95
C GLU A 134 -4.76 8.93 -1.61
N ALA A 135 -5.28 9.94 -2.31
CA ALA A 135 -6.66 10.38 -2.14
C ALA A 135 -7.63 9.26 -2.56
N ASP A 136 -8.81 9.21 -1.93
CA ASP A 136 -9.81 8.16 -2.19
C ASP A 136 -10.19 8.03 -3.68
N ASN A 137 -10.17 9.14 -4.43
CA ASN A 137 -10.49 9.19 -5.86
C ASN A 137 -9.25 9.15 -6.78
N ALA A 138 -8.06 8.90 -6.23
CA ALA A 138 -6.84 8.79 -7.03
C ALA A 138 -6.74 7.41 -7.71
N PRO A 139 -6.27 7.32 -8.96
CA PRO A 139 -6.08 6.04 -9.64
C PRO A 139 -5.17 5.06 -8.88
N ASP A 140 -4.19 5.55 -8.14
CA ASP A 140 -3.25 4.71 -7.39
C ASP A 140 -3.83 4.19 -6.07
N MET A 141 -5.01 4.66 -5.65
CA MET A 141 -5.71 4.11 -4.49
C MET A 141 -6.07 2.63 -4.66
N ILE A 142 -6.27 2.17 -5.90
CA ILE A 142 -6.64 0.77 -6.19
C ILE A 142 -5.58 -0.23 -5.70
N TRP A 143 -4.30 0.15 -5.63
CA TRP A 143 -3.22 -0.74 -5.21
C TRP A 143 -3.21 -0.98 -3.70
N LEU A 144 -3.91 -0.14 -2.93
CA LEU A 144 -3.98 -0.17 -1.48
C LEU A 144 -5.36 -0.60 -1.00
N LYS A 145 -6.42 -0.23 -1.74
CA LYS A 145 -7.83 -0.50 -1.46
C LYS A 145 -8.64 -0.78 -2.73
N GLY A 146 -8.25 -1.81 -3.49
CA GLY A 146 -8.92 -2.17 -4.75
C GLY A 146 -10.36 -2.66 -4.63
N ASP A 147 -10.86 -2.85 -3.41
CA ASP A 147 -12.26 -3.13 -3.08
C ASP A 147 -13.14 -1.87 -3.12
N ASP A 148 -12.57 -0.70 -2.80
CA ASP A 148 -13.29 0.58 -2.78
C ASP A 148 -13.73 0.96 -4.20
N GLU A 149 -14.93 1.51 -4.33
CA GLU A 149 -15.53 1.86 -5.63
C GLU A 149 -15.56 0.70 -6.65
N CYS A 150 -15.59 -0.56 -6.18
CA CYS A 150 -15.75 -1.75 -7.01
C CYS A 150 -17.14 -2.40 -6.88
N PRO A 151 -18.11 -2.05 -7.74
CA PRO A 151 -19.44 -2.68 -7.75
C PRO A 151 -19.41 -4.20 -7.90
N ALA A 152 -18.50 -4.72 -8.72
CA ALA A 152 -18.37 -6.15 -8.97
C ALA A 152 -17.96 -6.93 -7.71
N TYR A 153 -17.00 -6.41 -6.92
CA TYR A 153 -16.66 -6.94 -5.60
C TYR A 153 -17.86 -6.91 -4.67
N THR A 154 -18.53 -5.76 -4.57
CA THR A 154 -19.73 -5.62 -3.71
C THR A 154 -20.81 -6.65 -4.04
N ALA A 155 -21.04 -6.92 -5.33
CA ALA A 155 -21.98 -7.95 -5.77
C ALA A 155 -21.47 -9.37 -5.41
N ALA A 156 -20.20 -9.67 -5.69
CA ALA A 156 -19.60 -10.97 -5.42
C ALA A 156 -19.59 -11.30 -3.92
N SER A 157 -19.21 -10.38 -3.03
CA SER A 157 -19.17 -10.61 -1.59
C SER A 157 -20.56 -10.81 -1.00
N LYS A 158 -21.58 -10.10 -1.51
CA LYS A 158 -22.98 -10.28 -1.06
C LYS A 158 -23.51 -11.70 -1.29
N THR A 159 -23.01 -12.43 -2.29
CA THR A 159 -23.46 -13.81 -2.54
C THR A 159 -23.18 -14.77 -1.37
N TYR A 160 -22.25 -14.44 -0.47
CA TYR A 160 -22.03 -15.24 0.75
C TYR A 160 -23.26 -15.20 1.66
N ARG A 161 -23.91 -14.04 1.79
CA ARG A 161 -25.09 -13.87 2.66
C ARG A 161 -26.24 -14.79 2.27
N ASP A 162 -26.32 -15.16 1.00
CA ASP A 162 -27.37 -16.02 0.45
C ASP A 162 -27.02 -17.52 0.50
N SER A 163 -25.78 -17.87 0.87
CA SER A 163 -25.30 -19.25 0.87
C SER A 163 -25.91 -20.10 1.99
N GLU A 164 -25.95 -21.41 1.80
CA GLU A 164 -26.46 -22.34 2.82
C GLU A 164 -25.55 -22.34 4.06
N GLU A 165 -24.24 -22.20 3.86
CA GLU A 165 -23.25 -22.12 4.93
C GLU A 165 -23.49 -20.88 5.81
N CYS A 166 -23.67 -19.70 5.21
CA CYS A 166 -23.94 -18.48 5.98
C CYS A 166 -25.26 -18.58 6.76
N LYS A 167 -26.32 -19.13 6.17
CA LYS A 167 -27.61 -19.33 6.84
C LYS A 167 -27.51 -20.31 8.00
N ALA A 168 -26.77 -21.40 7.81
CA ALA A 168 -26.52 -22.37 8.86
C ALA A 168 -25.72 -21.76 10.02
N THR A 169 -24.64 -21.00 9.75
CA THR A 169 -23.88 -20.32 10.81
C THR A 169 -24.74 -19.28 11.53
N LEU A 170 -25.57 -18.51 10.81
CA LEU A 170 -26.51 -17.55 11.39
C LEU A 170 -27.49 -18.22 12.37
N GLU A 171 -28.12 -19.32 11.97
CA GLU A 171 -29.06 -20.07 12.82
C GLU A 171 -28.36 -20.70 14.04
N ASN A 172 -27.21 -21.35 13.82
CA ASN A 172 -26.47 -22.06 14.87
C ASN A 172 -25.82 -21.15 15.91
N THR A 173 -25.67 -19.86 15.62
CA THR A 173 -25.02 -18.88 16.52
C THR A 173 -26.01 -17.88 17.11
N ALA A 174 -27.31 -18.01 16.84
CA ALA A 174 -28.33 -17.10 17.32
C ALA A 174 -28.31 -16.93 18.85
N ASP A 175 -28.26 -18.03 19.61
CA ASP A 175 -28.21 -18.00 21.07
C ASP A 175 -26.93 -17.33 21.61
N PHE A 176 -25.80 -17.52 20.92
CA PHE A 176 -24.54 -16.86 21.28
C PHE A 176 -24.63 -15.35 21.09
N TYR A 177 -25.25 -14.87 20.01
CA TYR A 177 -25.40 -13.42 19.80
C TYR A 177 -26.47 -12.79 20.69
N ALA A 178 -27.52 -13.54 21.04
CA ALA A 178 -28.62 -13.07 21.88
C ALA A 178 -28.15 -12.50 23.23
N GLN A 179 -27.06 -13.03 23.79
CA GLN A 179 -26.50 -12.55 25.06
C GLN A 179 -25.95 -11.11 24.98
N PHE A 180 -25.59 -10.62 23.79
CA PHE A 180 -25.07 -9.27 23.60
C PHE A 180 -26.14 -8.26 23.17
N GLU A 181 -27.40 -8.67 22.98
CA GLU A 181 -28.46 -7.77 22.50
C GLU A 181 -28.72 -6.59 23.44
N ASP A 182 -28.63 -6.80 24.75
CA ASP A 182 -28.84 -5.72 25.72
C ASP A 182 -27.68 -4.72 25.69
N LEU A 183 -26.46 -5.21 25.47
CA LEU A 183 -25.25 -4.41 25.41
C LEU A 183 -25.12 -3.63 24.09
N LEU A 184 -25.36 -4.31 22.95
CA LEU A 184 -25.08 -3.80 21.61
C LEU A 184 -26.32 -3.36 20.84
N GLY A 185 -27.52 -3.79 21.26
CA GLY A 185 -28.79 -3.42 20.63
C GLY A 185 -29.04 -1.91 20.57
N PRO A 186 -28.67 -1.09 21.58
CA PRO A 186 -28.76 0.36 21.48
C PRO A 186 -27.88 0.99 20.39
N ILE A 187 -26.85 0.28 19.91
CA ILE A 187 -25.89 0.76 18.90
C ILE A 187 -26.26 0.21 17.51
N LEU A 188 -26.46 -1.10 17.42
CA LEU A 188 -26.67 -1.80 16.15
C LEU A 188 -28.15 -1.96 15.77
N GLY A 189 -29.07 -1.82 16.72
CA GLY A 189 -30.42 -2.39 16.64
C GLY A 189 -30.40 -3.86 17.09
N ARG A 190 -31.33 -4.26 17.95
CA ARG A 190 -31.31 -5.60 18.59
C ARG A 190 -31.31 -6.72 17.55
N GLU A 191 -32.13 -6.58 16.52
CA GLU A 191 -32.26 -7.53 15.41
C GLU A 191 -30.99 -7.69 14.56
N ASN A 192 -30.05 -6.74 14.66
CA ASN A 192 -28.80 -6.77 13.92
C ASN A 192 -27.64 -7.36 14.74
N VAL A 193 -27.82 -7.64 16.04
CA VAL A 193 -26.82 -8.34 16.86
C VAL A 193 -26.85 -9.83 16.50
N SER A 194 -26.15 -10.19 15.43
CA SER A 194 -26.16 -11.55 14.86
C SER A 194 -24.92 -11.80 14.00
N TYR A 195 -24.76 -13.04 13.52
CA TYR A 195 -23.70 -13.42 12.58
C TYR A 195 -23.69 -12.56 11.31
N ALA A 196 -24.84 -12.05 10.86
CA ALA A 196 -24.92 -11.17 9.68
C ALA A 196 -24.14 -9.85 9.84
N LYS A 197 -23.75 -9.54 11.08
CA LYS A 197 -22.93 -8.41 11.54
C LYS A 197 -21.77 -8.88 12.43
N ALA A 198 -21.25 -10.10 12.21
CA ALA A 198 -20.22 -10.71 13.05
C ALA A 198 -19.00 -9.79 13.28
N TYR A 199 -18.49 -9.14 12.22
CA TYR A 199 -17.39 -8.19 12.36
C TYR A 199 -17.76 -6.97 13.20
N ASP A 200 -18.92 -6.34 12.97
CA ASP A 200 -19.37 -5.16 13.74
C ASP A 200 -19.53 -5.51 15.24
N VAL A 201 -20.07 -6.70 15.54
CA VAL A 201 -20.20 -7.19 16.92
C VAL A 201 -18.84 -7.43 17.56
N PHE A 202 -17.97 -8.20 16.91
CA PHE A 202 -16.60 -8.43 17.39
C PHE A 202 -15.86 -7.12 17.59
N ASP A 203 -15.99 -6.19 16.66
CA ASP A 203 -15.29 -4.91 16.71
C ASP A 203 -15.69 -4.06 17.92
N LEU A 204 -17.00 -3.96 18.19
CA LEU A 204 -17.51 -3.26 19.36
C LEU A 204 -17.03 -3.91 20.66
N LEU A 205 -17.08 -5.25 20.75
CA LEU A 205 -16.64 -5.98 21.94
C LEU A 205 -15.13 -5.85 22.16
N ASN A 206 -14.34 -6.02 21.10
CA ASN A 206 -12.88 -5.95 21.13
C ASN A 206 -12.41 -4.56 21.55
N THR A 207 -12.95 -3.50 20.93
CA THR A 207 -12.55 -2.13 21.26
C THR A 207 -13.04 -1.70 22.64
N ALA A 208 -14.25 -2.11 23.06
CA ALA A 208 -14.74 -1.85 24.41
C ALA A 208 -13.82 -2.47 25.47
N LYS A 209 -13.33 -3.68 25.21
CA LYS A 209 -12.44 -4.42 26.10
C LYS A 209 -11.01 -3.88 26.09
N SER A 210 -10.40 -3.69 24.91
CA SER A 210 -9.01 -3.23 24.78
C SER A 210 -8.81 -1.80 25.30
N GLN A 211 -9.81 -0.94 25.14
CA GLN A 211 -9.72 0.47 25.53
C GLN A 211 -10.29 0.74 26.93
N ASN A 212 -10.81 -0.29 27.62
CA ASN A 212 -11.45 -0.18 28.93
C ASN A 212 -12.45 0.99 28.98
N ILE A 213 -13.29 1.12 27.94
CA ILE A 213 -14.14 2.32 27.67
C ILE A 213 -15.05 2.65 28.87
N SER A 214 -15.45 1.63 29.63
CA SER A 214 -15.94 1.81 30.99
C SER A 214 -15.65 0.56 31.82
N SER A 215 -15.32 0.77 33.11
CA SER A 215 -14.97 -0.26 34.09
C SER A 215 -16.14 -1.18 34.49
N GLY A 216 -17.17 -1.28 33.66
CA GLY A 216 -18.31 -2.17 33.84
C GLY A 216 -18.76 -2.83 32.53
N VAL A 217 -18.43 -2.26 31.37
CA VAL A 217 -18.70 -2.91 30.07
C VAL A 217 -17.62 -3.92 29.73
N ALA A 218 -16.34 -3.60 29.96
CA ALA A 218 -15.25 -4.54 29.70
C ALA A 218 -15.40 -5.83 30.54
N ASP A 219 -15.85 -5.69 31.79
CA ASP A 219 -16.07 -6.81 32.72
C ASP A 219 -17.25 -7.72 32.33
N GLN A 220 -18.17 -7.24 31.48
CA GLN A 220 -19.28 -8.04 30.95
C GLN A 220 -18.85 -8.91 29.75
N ILE A 221 -17.63 -8.74 29.25
CA ILE A 221 -17.12 -9.43 28.05
C ILE A 221 -16.06 -10.44 28.50
N SER A 222 -16.45 -11.71 28.59
CA SER A 222 -15.49 -12.77 28.93
C SER A 222 -14.44 -12.95 27.82
N GLU A 223 -13.26 -13.50 28.16
CA GLU A 223 -12.25 -13.85 27.14
C GLU A 223 -12.76 -14.91 26.15
N GLU A 224 -13.54 -15.87 26.65
CA GLU A 224 -14.12 -16.93 25.83
C GLU A 224 -15.13 -16.37 24.82
N ASP A 225 -16.00 -15.45 25.27
CA ASP A 225 -16.96 -14.78 24.41
C ASP A 225 -16.27 -13.91 23.36
N LEU A 226 -15.24 -13.15 23.75
CA LEU A 226 -14.50 -12.34 22.80
C LEU A 226 -13.78 -13.22 21.76
N ALA A 227 -13.16 -14.31 22.18
CA ALA A 227 -12.51 -15.26 21.27
C ALA A 227 -13.53 -15.92 20.33
N ARG A 228 -14.73 -16.27 20.83
CA ARG A 228 -15.80 -16.83 19.99
C ARG A 228 -16.34 -15.81 19.00
N ALA A 229 -16.51 -14.55 19.42
CA ALA A 229 -16.90 -13.46 18.53
C ALA A 229 -15.83 -13.20 17.45
N LYS A 230 -14.53 -13.23 17.82
CA LYS A 230 -13.43 -13.13 16.86
C LYS A 230 -13.49 -14.25 15.84
N TRP A 231 -13.63 -15.50 16.27
CA TRP A 231 -13.71 -16.64 15.36
C TRP A 231 -14.86 -16.52 14.34
N LEU A 232 -16.02 -16.01 14.78
CA LEU A 232 -17.15 -15.76 13.89
C LEU A 232 -16.91 -14.57 12.95
N ALA A 233 -16.21 -13.53 13.41
CA ALA A 233 -15.79 -12.43 12.56
C ALA A 233 -14.73 -12.86 11.54
N ASP A 234 -13.81 -13.76 11.92
CA ASP A 234 -12.83 -14.39 11.04
C ASP A 234 -13.54 -15.16 9.92
N GLU A 235 -14.51 -16.03 10.27
CA GLU A 235 -15.32 -16.77 9.29
C GLU A 235 -16.07 -15.83 8.34
N TRP A 236 -16.69 -14.79 8.89
CA TRP A 236 -17.45 -13.80 8.13
C TRP A 236 -16.57 -13.04 7.14
N GLU A 237 -15.47 -12.44 7.61
CA GLU A 237 -14.59 -11.61 6.79
C GLU A 237 -13.81 -12.44 5.78
N TRP A 238 -13.41 -13.67 6.11
CA TRP A 238 -12.82 -14.59 5.14
C TRP A 238 -13.74 -14.81 3.94
N ASN A 239 -15.00 -15.16 4.20
CA ASN A 239 -15.96 -15.44 3.14
C ASN A 239 -16.38 -14.18 2.38
N MET A 240 -16.29 -12.99 2.98
CA MET A 240 -16.55 -11.73 2.27
C MET A 240 -15.40 -11.33 1.33
N ASN A 241 -14.15 -11.68 1.67
CA ASN A 241 -12.94 -11.24 0.95
C ASN A 241 -12.29 -12.33 0.09
N TYR A 242 -12.71 -13.60 0.21
CA TYR A 242 -12.19 -14.66 -0.63
C TYR A 242 -13.20 -15.77 -0.87
N SER A 243 -13.19 -16.32 -2.09
CA SER A 243 -13.83 -17.59 -2.43
C SER A 243 -13.30 -18.08 -3.77
N PRO A 244 -12.87 -19.36 -3.89
CA PRO A 244 -12.43 -19.91 -5.17
C PRO A 244 -13.52 -19.89 -6.25
N SER A 245 -14.80 -19.93 -5.84
CA SER A 245 -15.95 -19.88 -6.76
C SER A 245 -16.45 -18.47 -7.06
N GLN A 246 -15.92 -17.44 -6.38
CA GLN A 246 -16.22 -16.03 -6.61
C GLN A 246 -14.92 -15.21 -6.62
N PRO A 247 -14.10 -15.31 -7.68
CA PRO A 247 -12.76 -14.68 -7.72
C PRO A 247 -12.76 -13.16 -7.50
N LEU A 248 -13.85 -12.48 -7.84
CA LEU A 248 -13.98 -11.02 -7.62
C LEU A 248 -14.01 -10.63 -6.13
N ARG A 249 -14.23 -11.57 -5.21
CA ARG A 249 -14.10 -11.27 -3.77
C ARG A 249 -12.67 -10.91 -3.39
N SER A 250 -11.67 -11.45 -4.10
CA SER A 250 -10.26 -11.19 -3.82
C SER A 250 -9.65 -10.04 -4.63
N ILE A 251 -10.46 -9.12 -5.16
CA ILE A 251 -9.97 -8.01 -6.01
C ILE A 251 -8.91 -7.13 -5.31
N SER A 252 -9.06 -6.91 -4.00
CA SER A 252 -8.08 -6.16 -3.20
C SER A 252 -6.74 -6.90 -3.08
N GLY A 253 -6.77 -8.24 -3.05
CA GLY A 253 -5.59 -9.09 -3.13
C GLY A 253 -4.91 -9.02 -4.50
N SER A 254 -5.69 -9.15 -5.59
CA SER A 254 -5.17 -9.07 -6.96
C SER A 254 -4.58 -7.71 -7.30
N THR A 255 -5.20 -6.62 -6.82
CA THR A 255 -4.66 -5.27 -6.99
C THR A 255 -3.44 -5.01 -6.10
N LEU A 256 -3.44 -5.44 -4.84
CA LEU A 256 -2.24 -5.34 -4.00
C LEU A 256 -1.06 -6.08 -4.64
N LEU A 257 -1.29 -7.28 -5.19
CA LEU A 257 -0.25 -8.07 -5.87
C LEU A 257 0.31 -7.31 -7.09
N GLY A 258 -0.55 -6.66 -7.88
CA GLY A 258 -0.14 -5.78 -8.96
C GLY A 258 0.67 -4.57 -8.47
N GLY A 259 0.26 -3.96 -7.35
CA GLY A 259 0.98 -2.87 -6.69
C GLY A 259 2.38 -3.27 -6.21
N ILE A 260 2.50 -4.45 -5.60
CA ILE A 260 3.77 -5.03 -5.16
C ILE A 260 4.70 -5.25 -6.35
N LEU A 261 4.21 -5.88 -7.43
CA LEU A 261 5.04 -6.11 -8.61
C LEU A 261 5.46 -4.81 -9.29
N ARG A 262 4.57 -3.81 -9.37
CA ARG A 262 4.92 -2.48 -9.89
C ARG A 262 6.05 -1.85 -9.08
N GLN A 263 5.95 -1.88 -7.75
CA GLN A 263 6.96 -1.27 -6.88
C GLN A 263 8.29 -2.04 -6.93
N LEU A 264 8.27 -3.37 -6.89
CA LEU A 264 9.47 -4.20 -7.05
C LEU A 264 10.12 -4.00 -8.42
N THR A 265 9.33 -3.83 -9.48
CA THR A 265 9.85 -3.51 -10.82
C THR A 265 10.55 -2.14 -10.82
N SER A 266 9.97 -1.12 -10.18
CA SER A 266 10.62 0.20 -10.02
C SER A 266 11.96 0.10 -9.27
N VAL A 267 11.99 -0.67 -8.18
CA VAL A 267 13.22 -0.96 -7.41
C VAL A 267 14.27 -1.67 -8.28
N ILE A 268 13.84 -2.59 -9.13
CA ILE A 268 14.76 -3.29 -10.04
C ILE A 268 15.31 -2.31 -11.10
N GLU A 269 14.46 -1.44 -11.65
CA GLU A 269 14.84 -0.46 -12.67
C GLU A 269 15.81 0.61 -12.16
N ASP A 270 15.73 0.97 -10.88
CA ASP A 270 16.66 1.90 -10.23
C ASP A 270 17.94 1.24 -9.68
N ASN A 271 18.14 -0.07 -9.95
CA ASN A 271 19.21 -0.92 -9.42
C ASN A 271 19.24 -0.97 -7.88
N ALA A 272 18.05 -1.08 -7.28
CA ALA A 272 17.81 -1.02 -5.85
C ALA A 272 18.40 0.23 -5.20
N ALA A 273 18.30 1.39 -5.85
CA ALA A 273 18.50 2.68 -5.19
C ALA A 273 17.44 2.87 -4.09
N THR A 274 16.19 2.52 -4.38
CA THR A 274 15.13 2.39 -3.37
C THR A 274 15.35 1.14 -2.52
N LYS A 275 15.70 1.35 -1.25
CA LYS A 275 16.07 0.30 -0.28
C LYS A 275 14.89 -0.21 0.52
N PHE A 276 13.95 0.65 0.87
CA PHE A 276 12.79 0.25 1.68
C PHE A 276 11.52 0.88 1.12
N SER A 277 10.53 0.03 0.86
CA SER A 277 9.21 0.43 0.37
C SER A 277 8.15 0.09 1.43
N LEU A 278 7.30 1.05 1.80
CA LEU A 278 6.18 0.85 2.72
C LEU A 278 4.86 1.10 2.01
N MET A 279 3.95 0.15 2.09
CA MET A 279 2.55 0.28 1.74
C MET A 279 1.72 0.03 3.00
N THR A 280 0.60 0.72 3.17
CA THR A 280 -0.30 0.45 4.31
C THR A 280 -1.72 0.25 3.85
N GLY A 281 -2.45 -0.63 4.53
CA GLY A 281 -3.86 -0.87 4.25
C GLY A 281 -4.56 -1.58 5.39
N SER A 282 -5.58 -2.34 5.04
CA SER A 282 -6.52 -2.94 5.99
C SER A 282 -6.52 -4.46 5.90
N TYR A 283 -7.12 -5.11 6.90
CA TYR A 283 -7.10 -6.56 7.05
C TYR A 283 -7.80 -7.31 5.89
N ASP A 284 -8.79 -6.69 5.26
CA ASP A 284 -9.53 -7.23 4.12
C ASP A 284 -8.61 -7.50 2.93
N THR A 285 -7.65 -6.59 2.68
CA THR A 285 -6.61 -6.78 1.67
C THR A 285 -5.70 -7.97 1.99
N PHE A 286 -5.36 -8.17 3.27
CA PHE A 286 -4.60 -9.36 3.70
C PHE A 286 -5.41 -10.64 3.44
N LEU A 287 -6.68 -10.71 3.85
CA LEU A 287 -7.50 -11.90 3.66
C LEU A 287 -7.67 -12.26 2.18
N ALA A 288 -7.91 -11.26 1.34
CA ALA A 288 -7.97 -11.43 -0.11
C ALA A 288 -6.65 -11.94 -0.68
N PHE A 289 -5.51 -11.36 -0.28
CA PHE A 289 -4.18 -11.79 -0.69
C PHE A 289 -3.89 -13.23 -0.21
N PHE A 290 -4.21 -13.57 1.03
CA PHE A 290 -3.96 -14.89 1.62
C PHE A 290 -4.69 -15.99 0.86
N GLY A 291 -5.96 -15.77 0.54
CA GLY A 291 -6.71 -16.70 -0.28
C GLY A 291 -6.19 -16.78 -1.71
N LEU A 292 -5.90 -15.64 -2.34
CA LEU A 292 -5.37 -15.61 -3.71
C LEU A 292 -4.05 -16.38 -3.84
N MET A 293 -3.18 -16.27 -2.82
CA MET A 293 -1.87 -16.93 -2.79
C MET A 293 -1.88 -18.34 -2.20
N ASP A 294 -3.06 -18.91 -1.93
CA ASP A 294 -3.25 -20.24 -1.35
C ASP A 294 -2.49 -20.47 -0.03
N LEU A 295 -2.31 -19.44 0.79
CA LEU A 295 -1.67 -19.57 2.11
C LEU A 295 -2.45 -20.48 3.10
N PRO A 296 -3.79 -20.58 3.05
CA PRO A 296 -4.54 -21.53 3.87
C PRO A 296 -4.21 -23.00 3.66
N SER A 297 -3.59 -23.38 2.53
CA SER A 297 -3.15 -24.76 2.31
C SER A 297 -1.92 -25.13 3.16
N GLN A 298 -1.15 -24.12 3.59
CA GLN A 298 0.02 -24.26 4.47
C GLN A 298 -0.33 -24.09 5.94
N SER A 299 -1.22 -23.14 6.28
CA SER A 299 -1.75 -22.98 7.64
C SER A 299 -3.20 -22.49 7.63
N PRO A 300 -4.13 -23.15 8.35
CA PRO A 300 -5.52 -22.69 8.43
C PRO A 300 -5.67 -21.31 9.10
N ASP A 301 -4.66 -20.85 9.85
CA ASP A 301 -4.67 -19.57 10.56
C ASP A 301 -4.72 -18.37 9.60
N PHE A 302 -4.33 -18.54 8.33
CA PHE A 302 -4.48 -17.53 7.28
C PHE A 302 -5.94 -17.22 6.91
N ARG A 303 -6.91 -17.92 7.50
CA ARG A 303 -8.34 -17.57 7.41
C ARG A 303 -8.79 -16.60 8.51
N GLY A 304 -7.96 -16.38 9.51
CA GLY A 304 -8.23 -15.44 10.59
C GLY A 304 -7.94 -14.00 10.19
N LEU A 305 -8.65 -13.06 10.81
CA LEU A 305 -8.26 -11.65 10.77
C LEU A 305 -6.82 -11.54 11.28
N PRO A 306 -5.89 -10.97 10.49
CA PRO A 306 -4.58 -10.60 11.00
C PRO A 306 -4.72 -9.72 12.22
N ASP A 307 -3.75 -9.74 13.12
CA ASP A 307 -3.73 -8.89 14.32
C ASP A 307 -3.33 -7.45 13.98
N TYR A 308 -3.54 -6.53 14.92
CA TYR A 308 -3.26 -5.12 14.66
C TYR A 308 -1.75 -4.94 14.41
N ALA A 309 -1.42 -4.06 13.46
CA ALA A 309 -0.04 -3.85 13.00
C ALA A 309 0.68 -5.09 12.40
N ALA A 310 -0.06 -6.17 12.06
CA ALA A 310 0.46 -7.26 11.25
C ALA A 310 1.02 -6.76 9.91
N SER A 311 2.02 -7.46 9.38
CA SER A 311 2.72 -7.07 8.16
C SER A 311 3.09 -8.24 7.26
N MET A 312 2.98 -8.01 5.96
CA MET A 312 3.60 -8.82 4.91
C MET A 312 4.87 -8.13 4.43
N ALA A 313 5.92 -8.89 4.15
CA ALA A 313 7.15 -8.36 3.57
C ALA A 313 7.62 -9.18 2.37
N PHE A 314 8.19 -8.48 1.40
CA PHE A 314 8.85 -9.03 0.22
C PHE A 314 10.30 -8.61 0.25
N GLU A 315 11.18 -9.56 0.53
CA GLU A 315 12.62 -9.35 0.60
C GLU A 315 13.24 -9.65 -0.76
N LEU A 316 13.95 -8.68 -1.34
CA LEU A 316 14.66 -8.79 -2.62
C LEU A 316 16.16 -8.98 -2.35
N TYR A 317 16.72 -10.13 -2.70
CA TYR A 317 18.09 -10.50 -2.29
C TYR A 317 18.84 -11.34 -3.33
N SER A 318 20.16 -11.45 -3.13
CA SER A 318 21.06 -12.35 -3.85
C SER A 318 21.66 -13.39 -2.89
N ASP A 319 21.97 -14.58 -3.41
CA ASP A 319 22.48 -15.74 -2.65
C ASP A 319 23.93 -15.60 -2.13
N GLU A 320 24.64 -14.53 -2.50
CA GLU A 320 26.03 -14.30 -2.07
C GLU A 320 26.10 -13.18 -1.04
N ASP A 321 27.05 -13.31 -0.09
CA ASP A 321 27.42 -12.23 0.81
C ASP A 321 28.10 -11.09 0.05
N ASP A 322 27.79 -9.85 0.42
CA ASP A 322 28.32 -8.63 -0.19
C ASP A 322 28.14 -8.55 -1.73
N ALA A 323 27.12 -9.23 -2.27
CA ALA A 323 26.83 -9.26 -3.70
C ALA A 323 26.51 -7.87 -4.25
N ALA A 324 27.05 -7.56 -5.43
CA ALA A 324 26.56 -6.42 -6.21
C ALA A 324 25.14 -6.69 -6.71
N PHE A 325 24.40 -5.63 -7.06
CA PHE A 325 23.13 -5.79 -7.74
C PHE A 325 23.35 -6.43 -9.12
N PRO A 326 22.57 -7.46 -9.52
CA PRO A 326 22.77 -8.16 -10.79
C PRO A 326 22.68 -7.25 -12.02
N GLU A 327 23.37 -7.62 -13.10
CA GLU A 327 23.24 -6.91 -14.38
C GLU A 327 21.84 -7.14 -15.00
N ARG A 328 21.37 -6.16 -15.78
CA ARG A 328 20.00 -6.17 -16.33
C ARG A 328 19.60 -7.47 -17.06
N GLY A 329 20.56 -8.13 -17.72
CA GLY A 329 20.32 -9.35 -18.47
C GLY A 329 20.13 -10.61 -17.63
N SER A 330 20.44 -10.58 -16.33
CA SER A 330 20.41 -11.75 -15.45
C SER A 330 19.49 -11.58 -14.23
N ILE A 331 18.86 -10.42 -14.03
CA ILE A 331 17.94 -10.13 -12.91
C ILE A 331 16.96 -11.27 -12.64
N ASP A 332 16.25 -11.72 -13.68
CA ASP A 332 15.16 -12.71 -13.51
C ASP A 332 15.67 -14.07 -13.03
N GLN A 333 16.97 -14.33 -13.18
CA GLN A 333 17.61 -15.58 -12.74
C GLN A 333 18.40 -15.38 -11.44
N ASP A 334 19.16 -14.30 -11.31
CA ASP A 334 20.13 -14.11 -10.23
C ASP A 334 19.53 -13.43 -8.99
N LEU A 335 18.40 -12.74 -9.16
CA LEU A 335 17.71 -12.06 -8.07
C LEU A 335 16.56 -12.92 -7.56
N ARG A 336 16.37 -12.91 -6.24
CA ARG A 336 15.31 -13.64 -5.55
C ARG A 336 14.38 -12.72 -4.81
N VAL A 337 13.15 -13.19 -4.67
CA VAL A 337 12.14 -12.59 -3.81
C VAL A 337 11.58 -13.63 -2.86
N ARG A 338 11.42 -13.24 -1.61
CA ARG A 338 10.81 -14.09 -0.57
C ARG A 338 9.68 -13.35 0.13
N PHE A 339 8.57 -14.05 0.31
CA PHE A 339 7.42 -13.57 1.08
C PHE A 339 7.55 -13.96 2.55
N LEU A 340 7.30 -13.00 3.43
CA LEU A 340 7.35 -13.14 4.86
C LEU A 340 6.08 -12.55 5.48
N PHE A 341 5.58 -13.16 6.54
CA PHE A 341 4.43 -12.67 7.29
C PHE A 341 4.73 -12.62 8.79
N ARG A 342 4.38 -11.51 9.44
CA ARG A 342 4.43 -11.31 10.89
C ARG A 342 3.05 -10.86 11.36
N ASN A 343 2.44 -11.60 12.29
CA ASN A 343 1.04 -11.40 12.68
C ASN A 343 0.89 -10.58 13.97
N GLY A 344 1.30 -9.32 13.94
CA GLY A 344 1.16 -8.44 15.09
C GLY A 344 2.50 -7.89 15.55
N THR A 345 2.58 -7.55 16.84
CA THR A 345 3.73 -6.88 17.44
C THR A 345 4.19 -7.48 18.76
N ASP A 346 3.62 -8.62 19.17
CA ASP A 346 3.98 -9.27 20.43
C ASP A 346 5.43 -9.81 20.35
N GLU A 347 6.00 -10.13 21.52
CA GLU A 347 7.43 -10.50 21.62
C GLU A 347 7.74 -11.80 20.85
N GLU A 348 6.77 -12.72 20.83
CA GLU A 348 6.81 -13.97 20.09
C GLU A 348 6.56 -13.82 18.58
N ASP A 349 6.03 -12.68 18.12
CA ASP A 349 5.72 -12.45 16.71
C ASP A 349 6.99 -12.13 15.93
N ASP A 350 7.34 -13.00 14.98
CA ASP A 350 8.49 -12.83 14.08
C ASP A 350 8.08 -13.00 12.61
N LEU A 351 8.95 -12.60 11.68
CA LEU A 351 8.75 -12.82 10.25
C LEU A 351 8.94 -14.30 9.91
N THR A 352 7.86 -14.94 9.49
CA THR A 352 7.87 -16.33 9.01
C THR A 352 7.77 -16.36 7.50
N SER A 353 8.62 -17.17 6.84
CA SER A 353 8.58 -17.36 5.39
C SER A 353 7.47 -18.31 4.99
N TRP A 354 6.76 -17.96 3.91
CA TRP A 354 5.73 -18.81 3.33
C TRP A 354 5.86 -18.85 1.81
N THR A 355 5.45 -19.96 1.23
CA THR A 355 5.42 -20.13 -0.22
C THR A 355 4.17 -19.46 -0.80
N LEU A 356 4.31 -18.69 -1.88
CA LEU A 356 3.17 -18.11 -2.60
C LEU A 356 2.71 -19.04 -3.74
N GLY A 357 1.40 -19.11 -3.97
CA GLY A 357 0.81 -19.73 -5.16
C GLY A 357 1.07 -21.23 -5.30
N GLY A 358 1.36 -21.93 -4.20
CA GLY A 358 1.70 -23.36 -4.22
C GLY A 358 2.99 -23.71 -4.96
N LEU A 359 3.88 -22.74 -5.19
CA LEU A 359 5.14 -22.95 -5.91
C LEU A 359 6.11 -23.85 -5.13
N GLU A 360 6.38 -25.06 -5.63
CA GLU A 360 7.24 -26.03 -4.92
C GLU A 360 8.75 -25.68 -4.97
N ALA A 361 9.16 -24.77 -5.88
CA ALA A 361 10.56 -24.45 -6.14
C ALA A 361 11.02 -23.17 -5.40
N VAL A 362 11.12 -23.25 -4.08
CA VAL A 362 11.78 -22.20 -3.27
C VAL A 362 13.15 -22.67 -2.80
N ASP A 363 14.07 -21.74 -2.53
CA ASP A 363 15.35 -22.06 -1.91
C ASP A 363 15.22 -22.44 -0.42
N GLU A 364 16.36 -22.68 0.23
CA GLU A 364 16.43 -23.10 1.63
C GLU A 364 15.79 -22.10 2.61
N VAL A 365 15.65 -20.84 2.21
CA VAL A 365 15.11 -19.77 3.06
C VAL A 365 13.70 -19.36 2.65
N GLY A 366 13.14 -19.95 1.59
CA GLY A 366 11.77 -19.73 1.11
C GLY A 366 11.63 -18.71 -0.02
N GLY A 367 12.72 -18.32 -0.70
CA GLY A 367 12.65 -17.39 -1.84
C GLY A 367 12.70 -18.07 -3.20
N MET A 368 12.02 -17.44 -4.16
CA MET A 368 11.92 -17.84 -5.56
C MET A 368 12.65 -16.86 -6.46
N ARG A 369 12.94 -17.24 -7.71
CA ARG A 369 13.58 -16.31 -8.65
C ARG A 369 12.59 -15.22 -9.03
N VAL A 370 13.10 -14.01 -9.27
CA VAL A 370 12.26 -12.87 -9.66
C VAL A 370 11.48 -13.15 -10.95
N GLY A 371 12.04 -13.90 -11.90
CA GLY A 371 11.32 -14.31 -13.11
C GLY A 371 10.09 -15.18 -12.81
N GLU A 372 10.23 -16.15 -11.91
CA GLU A 372 9.13 -17.04 -11.48
C GLU A 372 8.06 -16.26 -10.70
N PHE A 373 8.49 -15.34 -9.85
CA PHE A 373 7.58 -14.44 -9.14
C PHE A 373 6.76 -13.58 -10.11
N LYS A 374 7.41 -12.97 -11.12
CA LYS A 374 6.74 -12.16 -12.14
C LYS A 374 5.68 -12.97 -12.88
N GLU A 375 6.01 -14.17 -13.33
CA GLU A 375 5.08 -15.05 -14.05
C GLU A 375 3.87 -15.42 -13.19
N MET A 376 4.09 -15.77 -11.91
CA MET A 376 3.01 -16.05 -10.97
C MET A 376 2.11 -14.83 -10.77
N VAL A 377 2.70 -13.65 -10.56
CA VAL A 377 1.93 -12.41 -10.35
C VAL A 377 1.12 -12.05 -11.59
N GLU A 378 1.69 -12.14 -12.79
CA GLU A 378 0.99 -11.83 -14.05
C GLU A 378 -0.26 -12.70 -14.28
N GLY A 379 -0.33 -13.89 -13.67
CA GLY A 379 -1.50 -14.77 -13.75
C GLY A 379 -2.64 -14.41 -12.78
N GLU A 380 -2.34 -13.76 -11.65
CA GLU A 380 -3.28 -13.58 -10.54
C GLU A 380 -3.60 -12.10 -10.24
N ALA A 381 -2.73 -11.18 -10.67
CA ALA A 381 -2.86 -9.76 -10.37
C ALA A 381 -3.68 -8.99 -11.40
N VAL A 382 -4.29 -7.91 -10.92
CA VAL A 382 -4.74 -6.82 -11.78
C VAL A 382 -3.54 -5.94 -12.06
N MET A 383 -3.18 -5.75 -13.32
CA MET A 383 -1.91 -5.15 -13.73
C MET A 383 -2.03 -3.67 -14.11
N SER A 384 -3.24 -3.15 -14.27
CA SER A 384 -3.45 -1.75 -14.62
C SER A 384 -4.75 -1.17 -14.05
N VAL A 385 -4.79 0.16 -13.94
CA VAL A 385 -6.01 0.91 -13.57
C VAL A 385 -7.15 0.63 -14.55
N GLY A 386 -6.87 0.51 -15.84
CA GLY A 386 -7.91 0.25 -16.84
C GLY A 386 -8.50 -1.14 -16.73
N GLU A 387 -7.67 -2.14 -16.48
CA GLU A 387 -8.12 -3.49 -16.19
C GLU A 387 -8.99 -3.51 -14.94
N TRP A 388 -8.58 -2.82 -13.87
CA TRP A 388 -9.39 -2.68 -12.67
C TRP A 388 -10.75 -2.05 -12.97
N CYS A 389 -10.79 -0.92 -13.69
CA CYS A 389 -12.03 -0.24 -14.08
C CYS A 389 -13.00 -1.17 -14.82
N GLN A 390 -12.47 -1.97 -15.77
CA GLN A 390 -13.27 -2.92 -16.55
C GLN A 390 -13.76 -4.08 -15.69
N THR A 391 -12.88 -4.68 -14.89
CA THR A 391 -13.18 -5.80 -13.99
C THR A 391 -14.22 -5.42 -12.94
N CYS A 392 -14.10 -4.24 -12.36
CA CYS A 392 -15.01 -3.73 -11.35
C CYS A 392 -16.32 -3.16 -11.90
N GLY A 393 -16.35 -2.78 -13.19
CA GLY A 393 -17.43 -1.96 -13.74
C GLY A 393 -17.58 -0.63 -12.98
N SER A 394 -16.46 -0.03 -12.58
CA SER A 394 -16.44 1.14 -11.71
C SER A 394 -16.82 2.42 -12.46
N LEU A 395 -17.51 3.31 -11.75
CA LEU A 395 -17.84 4.67 -12.20
C LEU A 395 -16.98 5.74 -11.51
N ALA A 396 -15.86 5.34 -10.92
CA ALA A 396 -14.86 6.25 -10.40
C ALA A 396 -14.50 7.32 -11.46
N GLU A 397 -14.23 8.55 -11.03
CA GLU A 397 -13.98 9.67 -11.95
C GLU A 397 -12.84 9.35 -12.94
N PHE A 398 -11.78 8.69 -12.47
CA PHE A 398 -10.66 8.27 -13.32
C PHE A 398 -11.05 7.19 -14.34
N CYS A 399 -11.98 6.29 -14.01
CA CYS A 399 -12.49 5.29 -14.94
C CYS A 399 -13.37 5.92 -16.03
N VAL A 400 -14.24 6.86 -15.64
CA VAL A 400 -15.11 7.59 -16.58
C VAL A 400 -14.28 8.46 -17.51
N ALA A 401 -13.28 9.18 -16.97
CA ALA A 401 -12.37 10.00 -17.77
C ALA A 401 -11.56 9.16 -18.77
N ALA A 402 -11.09 7.98 -18.36
CA ALA A 402 -10.39 7.05 -19.24
C ALA A 402 -11.29 6.58 -20.39
N ASN A 403 -12.53 6.17 -20.10
CA ASN A 403 -13.47 5.70 -21.12
C ASN A 403 -13.86 6.82 -22.11
N ALA A 404 -14.15 8.03 -21.62
CA ALA A 404 -14.46 9.17 -22.48
C ALA A 404 -13.29 9.52 -23.43
N THR A 405 -12.05 9.38 -22.98
CA THR A 405 -10.85 9.59 -23.81
C THR A 405 -10.76 8.55 -24.92
N MET A 406 -11.03 7.28 -24.61
CA MET A 406 -11.05 6.20 -25.61
C MET A 406 -12.16 6.38 -26.65
N GLU A 407 -13.36 6.79 -26.22
CA GLU A 407 -14.49 7.07 -27.11
C GLU A 407 -14.18 8.21 -28.09
N MET A 408 -13.54 9.29 -27.63
CA MET A 408 -13.10 10.40 -28.49
C MET A 408 -12.07 9.96 -29.53
N GLN A 409 -11.09 9.12 -29.14
CA GLN A 409 -10.08 8.59 -30.08
C GLN A 409 -10.70 7.69 -31.15
N GLN A 410 -11.71 6.88 -30.79
CA GLN A 410 -12.44 6.06 -31.76
C GLN A 410 -13.30 6.91 -32.71
N GLN A 411 -13.84 8.04 -32.24
CA GLN A 411 -14.61 8.97 -33.07
C GLN A 411 -13.74 9.75 -34.08
N GLU A 412 -12.50 10.09 -33.71
CA GLU A 412 -11.52 10.68 -34.65
C GLU A 412 -11.07 9.67 -35.72
N GLN A 413 -10.91 8.38 -35.39
CA GLN A 413 -10.66 7.33 -36.37
C GLN A 413 -11.86 7.07 -37.30
N ALA A 414 -13.09 7.28 -36.84
CA ALA A 414 -14.29 7.13 -37.66
C ALA A 414 -14.51 8.29 -38.65
N THR A 415 -13.80 9.42 -38.51
CA THR A 415 -13.93 10.61 -39.38
C THR A 415 -12.71 10.87 -40.28
N GLY A 416 -11.60 10.15 -40.09
CA GLY A 416 -10.44 10.14 -40.98
C GLY A 416 -10.52 9.06 -42.07
N GLY A 417 -10.84 9.47 -43.30
CA GLY A 417 -10.91 8.56 -44.45
C GLY A 417 -9.57 7.92 -44.84
N ASP A 418 -9.63 6.62 -45.08
CA ASP A 418 -8.79 5.74 -45.93
C ASP A 418 -7.35 6.17 -46.26
N SER A 419 -6.37 5.58 -45.57
CA SER A 419 -5.24 4.91 -46.22
C SER A 419 -4.38 4.14 -45.20
N GLY A 420 -4.21 2.82 -45.41
CA GLY A 420 -3.11 2.04 -44.82
C GLY A 420 -3.51 1.13 -43.66
N ARG A 421 -3.79 -0.14 -43.98
CA ARG A 421 -3.83 -1.25 -43.03
C ARG A 421 -2.42 -1.54 -42.53
N ASP A 422 -2.16 -1.29 -41.25
CA ASP A 422 -1.27 -2.10 -40.43
C ASP A 422 -1.89 -2.16 -39.02
N GLY A 423 -2.20 -3.40 -38.60
CA GLY A 423 -2.84 -3.68 -37.32
C GLY A 423 -1.90 -3.36 -36.17
N LEU A 424 -2.31 -2.44 -35.30
CA LEU A 424 -1.63 -2.19 -34.04
C LEU A 424 -1.97 -3.32 -33.05
N SER A 425 -0.91 -4.07 -32.70
CA SER A 425 -0.87 -5.06 -31.64
C SER A 425 -1.31 -4.47 -30.30
N ALA A 426 -1.91 -5.31 -29.44
CA ALA A 426 -2.44 -5.01 -28.11
C ALA A 426 -1.35 -4.61 -27.09
N ALA A 427 -0.65 -3.50 -27.34
CA ALA A 427 0.33 -2.89 -26.45
C ALA A 427 -0.19 -1.59 -25.82
N ALA A 428 -1.52 -1.39 -25.78
CA ALA A 428 -2.17 -0.17 -25.29
C ALA A 428 -2.80 -0.30 -23.89
N ALA A 429 -2.51 -1.38 -23.15
CA ALA A 429 -2.93 -1.55 -21.76
C ALA A 429 -1.96 -0.89 -20.74
N GLY A 430 -0.71 -0.64 -21.13
CA GLY A 430 0.31 -0.01 -20.27
C GLY A 430 0.35 1.53 -20.30
N GLY A 431 -0.57 2.17 -21.02
CA GLY A 431 -0.51 3.60 -21.34
C GLY A 431 -1.49 4.49 -20.60
N ILE A 432 -2.15 4.04 -19.54
CA ILE A 432 -3.22 4.82 -18.91
C ILE A 432 -2.63 5.95 -18.04
N GLY A 433 -1.46 5.73 -17.41
CA GLY A 433 -0.74 6.80 -16.71
C GLY A 433 -0.15 7.87 -17.67
N ALA A 434 0.44 7.44 -18.78
CA ALA A 434 1.06 8.32 -19.78
C ALA A 434 0.01 9.02 -20.68
N GLY A 435 -1.10 8.35 -20.99
CA GLY A 435 -2.20 8.88 -21.80
C GLY A 435 -2.97 9.97 -21.06
N VAL A 436 -3.23 9.80 -19.76
CA VAL A 436 -3.89 10.82 -18.93
C VAL A 436 -2.99 12.02 -18.71
N THR A 437 -1.69 11.84 -18.46
CA THR A 437 -0.75 12.98 -18.38
C THR A 437 -0.60 13.69 -19.72
N LEU A 438 -0.50 12.99 -20.86
CA LEU A 438 -0.42 13.65 -22.17
C LEU A 438 -1.72 14.34 -22.57
N ALA A 439 -2.88 13.76 -22.27
CA ALA A 439 -4.19 14.34 -22.61
C ALA A 439 -4.55 15.56 -21.75
N VAL A 440 -4.07 15.64 -20.50
CA VAL A 440 -4.32 16.80 -19.62
C VAL A 440 -3.18 17.82 -19.67
N VAL A 441 -1.93 17.38 -19.54
CA VAL A 441 -0.75 18.25 -19.52
C VAL A 441 -0.39 18.73 -20.93
N GLY A 442 -0.59 17.93 -21.97
CA GLY A 442 -0.27 18.28 -23.36
C GLY A 442 -1.01 19.53 -23.86
N PRO A 443 -2.36 19.61 -23.77
CA PRO A 443 -3.11 20.79 -24.17
C PRO A 443 -2.78 22.02 -23.31
N VAL A 444 -2.56 21.84 -22.00
CA VAL A 444 -2.18 22.93 -21.09
C VAL A 444 -0.78 23.46 -21.42
N ALA A 445 0.19 22.58 -21.67
CA ALA A 445 1.54 22.96 -22.09
C ALA A 445 1.53 23.64 -23.47
N LEU A 446 0.71 23.16 -24.42
CA LEU A 446 0.50 23.79 -25.72
C LEU A 446 -0.15 25.17 -25.60
N LEU A 447 -1.15 25.33 -24.71
CA LEU A 447 -1.77 26.62 -24.42
C LEU A 447 -0.77 27.59 -23.78
N ILE A 448 0.02 27.14 -22.81
CA ILE A 448 1.06 27.95 -22.17
C ILE A 448 2.11 28.36 -23.20
N TRP A 449 2.57 27.45 -24.05
CA TRP A 449 3.52 27.74 -25.13
C TRP A 449 2.93 28.68 -26.18
N ALA A 450 1.67 28.50 -26.58
CA ALA A 450 0.96 29.40 -27.50
C ALA A 450 0.81 30.81 -26.91
N LEU A 451 0.46 30.93 -25.63
CA LEU A 451 0.35 32.22 -24.93
C LEU A 451 1.71 32.91 -24.77
N MET A 452 2.77 32.15 -24.45
CA MET A 452 4.14 32.69 -24.35
C MET A 452 4.69 33.12 -25.71
N SER A 453 4.51 32.32 -26.77
CA SER A 453 4.94 32.66 -28.13
C SER A 453 4.15 33.85 -28.71
N HIS A 454 2.86 33.98 -28.38
CA HIS A 454 2.05 35.13 -28.77
C HIS A 454 2.43 36.42 -27.99
N ARG A 455 2.87 36.29 -26.73
CA ARG A 455 3.48 37.39 -25.96
C ARG A 455 4.82 37.82 -26.55
N GLN A 456 5.70 36.88 -26.91
CA GLN A 456 6.99 37.18 -27.54
C GLN A 456 6.83 37.83 -28.93
N ARG A 457 5.84 37.41 -29.73
CA ARG A 457 5.51 38.06 -31.01
C ARG A 457 4.93 39.46 -30.82
N ARG A 458 4.17 39.70 -29.75
CA ARG A 458 3.66 41.05 -29.40
C ARG A 458 4.75 41.96 -28.85
N SER A 459 5.71 41.46 -28.07
CA SER A 459 6.86 42.26 -27.64
C SER A 459 7.79 42.60 -28.80
N SER A 460 7.98 41.70 -29.77
CA SER A 460 8.74 41.97 -30.99
C SER A 460 8.02 42.93 -31.95
N ALA A 461 6.69 42.89 -32.01
CA ALA A 461 5.88 43.85 -32.78
C ALA A 461 5.83 45.24 -32.13
N ALA A 462 5.81 45.33 -30.80
CA ALA A 462 5.90 46.59 -30.06
C ALA A 462 7.32 47.21 -30.12
N ALA A 463 8.36 46.38 -30.16
CA ALA A 463 9.74 46.86 -30.40
C ALA A 463 9.94 47.34 -31.85
N ALA A 464 9.25 46.75 -32.83
CA ALA A 464 9.29 47.18 -34.22
C ALA A 464 8.48 48.46 -34.51
N SER A 465 7.42 48.76 -33.73
CA SER A 465 6.65 50.01 -33.88
C SER A 465 7.19 51.20 -33.08
N GLY A 466 8.10 50.97 -32.13
CA GLY A 466 8.76 52.02 -31.34
C GLY A 466 9.97 52.69 -32.00
N HIS A 467 10.38 52.27 -33.21
CA HIS A 467 11.61 52.73 -33.87
C HIS A 467 11.39 53.74 -35.01
N ALA A 468 10.27 54.46 -34.98
CA ALA A 468 9.96 55.52 -35.94
C ALA A 468 9.45 56.80 -35.27
N SER A 469 10.22 57.35 -34.32
CA SER A 469 10.34 58.81 -34.16
C SER A 469 11.55 59.14 -33.31
N GLU A 470 12.26 60.20 -33.73
CA GLU A 470 13.20 61.00 -32.94
C GLU A 470 14.69 60.58 -32.92
N LYS A 471 15.33 60.81 -34.08
CA LYS A 471 16.71 61.30 -34.12
C LYS A 471 16.73 62.79 -33.73
N ARG A 472 17.34 63.14 -32.59
CA ARG A 472 18.07 64.41 -32.45
C ARG A 472 19.17 64.33 -31.39
N PHE A 473 20.40 64.20 -31.90
CA PHE A 473 21.66 64.78 -31.43
C PHE A 473 22.17 64.49 -30.00
N ASP A 474 23.27 63.74 -29.97
CA ASP A 474 24.29 63.67 -28.93
C ASP A 474 24.92 65.05 -28.61
N SER A 475 25.33 65.27 -27.35
CA SER A 475 26.75 65.25 -26.96
C SER A 475 27.04 65.79 -25.55
N VAL A 476 27.84 65.00 -24.80
CA VAL A 476 28.95 65.40 -23.91
C VAL A 476 28.62 66.08 -22.56
N SER A 477 28.91 65.41 -21.42
CA SER A 477 30.11 65.68 -20.59
C SER A 477 30.05 65.03 -19.18
N THR A 478 31.26 64.75 -18.69
CA THR A 478 31.81 64.19 -17.43
C THR A 478 31.28 64.63 -16.05
N SER A 479 31.70 63.83 -15.04
CA SER A 479 32.01 64.13 -13.61
C SER A 479 30.93 63.71 -12.58
N LYS A 480 31.16 62.73 -11.68
CA LYS A 480 31.94 62.64 -10.41
C LYS A 480 31.07 62.86 -9.14
N VAL A 481 31.14 61.88 -8.22
CA VAL A 481 31.13 61.97 -6.72
C VAL A 481 29.81 62.08 -5.94
N GLY A 482 29.72 61.28 -4.86
CA GLY A 482 29.02 61.57 -3.57
C GLY A 482 27.67 60.85 -3.40
N SER A 483 27.57 59.73 -2.66
CA SER A 483 27.50 59.52 -1.19
C SER A 483 26.09 59.67 -0.60
N ASP A 484 25.75 58.70 0.26
CA ASP A 484 24.76 58.71 1.35
C ASP A 484 23.28 58.83 0.95
N SER A 485 22.26 58.34 1.65
CA SER A 485 22.04 57.41 2.78
C SER A 485 20.50 57.35 2.97
N GLU A 486 20.03 56.42 3.80
CA GLU A 486 18.70 56.40 4.49
C GLU A 486 17.45 55.83 3.79
N SER A 487 17.09 54.63 4.26
CA SER A 487 15.80 54.23 4.88
C SER A 487 14.53 55.02 4.58
N VAL A 488 13.50 54.32 4.07
CA VAL A 488 12.29 53.87 4.81
C VAL A 488 11.88 52.51 4.25
#